data_AF-A0A925BRH7-F1
#
_entry.id   AF-A0A925BRH7-F1
#
_cell.length_a   1.000
_cell.length_b   1.000
_cell.length_c   1.000
_cell.angle_alpha   90.00
_cell.angle_beta   90.00
_cell.angle_gamma   90.00
#
_symmetry.space_group_name_H-M   'P 1'
#
loop_
_entity.id
_entity.type
_entity.pdbx_description
1 polymer ?
#
loop_
_entity_poly.entity_id
_entity_poly.type
_entity_poly.pdbx_seq_one_letter_code
_entity_poly.pdbx_strand_id
1 'polypeptide(L)'
;MEYKLQWKPRPGQLLLYIDFSEIKQRSIETTLQILKELSYEPELRYSEREGQVKLYALLKDEQHDPSVPIPDEYLEDELEALYERLLPDDLAIRCARGLTQKHTTSV
;
A
#
# COMPACT_ATOMS: atom_id res chain seq x y z
N MET A 1 -10.35 15.05 -5.94
CA MET A 1 -9.94 13.88 -5.15
C MET A 1 -10.20 12.65 -5.98
N GLU A 2 -9.15 11.93 -6.35
CA GLU A 2 -9.29 10.64 -7.03
C GLU A 2 -9.55 9.57 -5.97
N TYR A 3 -10.73 8.96 -6.02
CA TYR A 3 -11.11 7.90 -5.09
C TYR A 3 -10.63 6.51 -5.55
N LYS A 4 -9.99 6.43 -6.71
CA LYS A 4 -9.54 5.19 -7.33
C LYS A 4 -8.09 4.88 -6.92
N LEU A 5 -7.84 3.66 -6.48
CA LEU A 5 -6.47 3.20 -6.24
C LEU A 5 -5.75 2.99 -7.58
N GLN A 6 -4.60 3.65 -7.77
CA GLN A 6 -3.71 3.34 -8.90
C GLN A 6 -2.93 2.07 -8.58
N TRP A 7 -3.35 0.93 -9.13
CA TRP A 7 -2.75 -0.35 -8.79
C TRP A 7 -1.34 -0.55 -9.35
N LYS A 8 -1.00 0.14 -10.45
CA LYS A 8 0.34 0.13 -11.03
C LYS A 8 1.11 1.34 -10.52
N PRO A 9 2.03 1.17 -9.56
CA PRO A 9 2.89 2.26 -9.16
C PRO A 9 3.73 2.72 -10.35
N ARG A 10 3.87 4.05 -10.50
CA ARG A 10 4.78 4.67 -11.45
C ARG A 10 6.23 4.41 -11.04
N PRO A 11 7.21 4.53 -11.95
CA PRO A 11 8.62 4.41 -11.59
C PRO A 11 9.00 5.27 -10.37
N GLY A 12 9.67 4.66 -9.40
CA GLY A 12 10.03 5.29 -8.12
C GLY A 12 8.86 5.51 -7.16
N GLN A 13 7.63 5.13 -7.51
CA GLN A 13 6.49 5.26 -6.61
C GLN A 13 6.41 4.06 -5.67
N LEU A 14 6.17 4.33 -4.39
CA LEU A 14 5.87 3.34 -3.38
C LEU A 14 4.43 3.54 -2.90
N LEU A 15 3.67 2.44 -2.89
CA LEU A 15 2.32 2.39 -2.36
C LEU A 15 2.27 1.37 -1.21
N LEU A 16 1.92 1.83 -0.02
CA LEU A 16 1.59 0.96 1.12
C LEU A 16 0.09 1.05 1.37
N TYR A 17 -0.61 -0.07 1.34
CA TYR A 17 -2.06 -0.12 1.50
C TYR A 17 -2.54 -1.43 2.11
N ILE A 18 -3.78 -1.42 2.60
CA ILE A 18 -4.48 -2.59 3.12
C ILE A 18 -5.65 -2.94 2.21
N ASP A 19 -5.76 -4.20 1.78
CA ASP A 19 -6.91 -4.74 1.04
C ASP A 19 -7.97 -5.27 2.01
N PHE A 20 -9.06 -4.52 2.20
CA PHE A 20 -10.13 -4.92 3.12
C PHE A 20 -10.86 -6.19 2.68
N SER A 21 -10.77 -6.60 1.41
CA SER A 21 -11.37 -7.86 0.94
C SER A 21 -10.67 -9.10 1.50
N GLU A 22 -9.46 -8.95 2.03
CA GLU A 22 -8.69 -10.04 2.61
C GLU A 22 -8.77 -10.10 4.13
N ILE A 23 -9.38 -9.11 4.78
CA ILE A 23 -9.60 -9.11 6.23
C ILE A 23 -10.77 -10.03 6.56
N LYS A 24 -10.50 -11.10 7.31
CA LYS A 24 -11.51 -12.13 7.63
C LYS A 24 -12.00 -12.07 9.06
N GLN A 25 -11.15 -11.62 9.98
CA GLN A 25 -11.40 -11.77 11.42
C GLN A 25 -11.80 -10.46 12.10
N ARG A 26 -11.65 -9.32 11.43
CA ARG A 26 -11.93 -7.98 11.99
C ARG A 26 -12.86 -7.17 11.10
N SER A 27 -13.51 -6.18 11.70
CA SER A 27 -14.24 -5.17 10.94
C SER A 27 -13.27 -4.15 10.32
N ILE A 28 -13.73 -3.51 9.24
CA ILE A 28 -13.04 -2.37 8.62
C ILE A 28 -12.81 -1.26 9.65
N GLU A 29 -13.81 -0.98 10.49
CA GLU A 29 -13.74 0.05 11.53
C GLU A 29 -12.63 -0.23 12.56
N THR A 30 -12.55 -1.46 13.08
CA THR A 30 -11.50 -1.85 14.02
C THR A 30 -10.12 -1.73 13.38
N THR A 31 -9.99 -2.12 12.11
CA THR A 31 -8.74 -1.98 11.36
C THR A 31 -8.34 -0.51 11.22
N LEU A 32 -9.27 0.36 10.84
CA LEU A 32 -9.02 1.80 10.73
C LEU A 32 -8.63 2.43 12.07
N GLN A 33 -9.21 1.97 13.19
CA GLN A 33 -8.84 2.43 14.51
C GLN A 33 -7.38 2.05 14.86
N ILE A 34 -6.98 0.81 14.61
CA ILE A 34 -5.59 0.36 14.82
C ILE A 34 -4.61 1.20 14.00
N LEU A 35 -4.94 1.50 12.74
CA LEU A 35 -4.10 2.35 11.88
C LEU A 35 -3.93 3.76 12.45
N LYS A 36 -4.99 4.34 12.98
CA LYS A 36 -4.93 5.65 13.66
C LYS A 36 -4.09 5.60 14.93
N GLU A 37 -4.17 4.52 15.70
CA GLU A 37 -3.31 4.31 16.88
C GLU A 37 -1.83 4.19 16.51
N LEU A 38 -1.53 3.68 15.32
CA LEU A 38 -0.20 3.64 14.71
C LEU A 38 0.19 4.97 14.02
N SER A 39 -0.57 6.04 14.21
CA SER A 39 -0.35 7.38 13.62
C SER A 39 -0.47 7.44 12.08
N TYR A 40 -1.14 6.47 11.45
CA TYR A 40 -1.51 6.59 10.04
C TYR A 40 -2.78 7.41 9.86
N GLU A 41 -2.86 8.13 8.74
CA GLU A 41 -4.07 8.79 8.24
C GLU A 41 -4.57 8.05 6.99
N PRO A 42 -5.24 6.88 7.14
CA PRO A 42 -5.60 6.04 6.01
C PRO A 42 -6.60 6.73 5.07
N GLU A 43 -6.25 6.79 3.79
CA GLU A 43 -7.14 7.27 2.75
C GLU A 43 -7.92 6.10 2.12
N LEU A 44 -9.25 6.15 2.21
CA LEU A 44 -10.08 5.13 1.57
C LEU A 44 -10.06 5.27 0.05
N ARG A 45 -9.76 4.17 -0.63
CA ARG A 45 -9.72 4.06 -2.09
C ARG A 45 -10.48 2.83 -2.54
N TYR A 46 -11.09 2.89 -3.72
CA TYR A 46 -11.69 1.73 -4.37
C TYR A 46 -10.94 1.32 -5.63
N SER A 47 -11.05 0.05 -6.00
CA SER A 47 -10.73 -0.40 -7.35
C SER A 47 -11.87 -1.25 -7.88
N GLU A 48 -12.11 -1.16 -9.19
CA GLU A 48 -13.08 -2.00 -9.88
C GLU A 48 -12.33 -2.81 -10.94
N ARG A 49 -12.42 -4.14 -10.85
CA ARG A 49 -11.79 -5.05 -11.81
C ARG A 49 -12.68 -6.27 -11.99
N GLU A 50 -12.93 -6.66 -13.23
CA GLU A 50 -13.71 -7.87 -13.57
C GLU A 50 -15.11 -7.89 -12.90
N GLY A 51 -15.71 -6.71 -12.73
CA GLY A 51 -17.03 -6.55 -12.08
C GLY A 51 -17.01 -6.65 -10.56
N GLN A 52 -15.83 -6.75 -9.93
CA GLN A 52 -15.67 -6.73 -8.48
C GLN A 52 -15.15 -5.38 -8.01
N VAL A 53 -15.84 -4.78 -7.04
CA VAL A 53 -15.39 -3.59 -6.34
C VAL A 53 -14.66 -4.00 -5.07
N LYS A 54 -13.42 -3.53 -4.93
CA LYS A 54 -12.60 -3.73 -3.74
C LYS A 54 -12.33 -2.40 -3.05
N LEU A 55 -12.33 -2.42 -1.71
CA LEU A 55 -12.03 -1.25 -0.87
C LEU A 55 -10.65 -1.43 -0.23
N TYR A 56 -9.90 -0.34 -0.17
CA TYR A 56 -8.55 -0.29 0.36
C TYR A 56 -8.39 0.89 1.32
N ALA A 57 -7.46 0.76 2.26
CA ALA A 57 -6.89 1.89 2.99
C ALA A 57 -5.47 2.15 2.47
N LEU A 58 -5.27 3.27 1.78
CA LEU A 58 -3.95 3.75 1.38
C LEU A 58 -3.28 4.41 2.59
N LEU A 59 -2.12 3.89 2.97
CA LEU A 59 -1.35 4.36 4.13
C LEU A 59 -0.22 5.29 3.70
N LYS A 60 0.43 4.97 2.57
CA LYS A 60 1.50 5.78 1.98
C LYS A 60 1.42 5.77 0.46
N ASP A 61 1.63 6.94 -0.13
CA ASP A 61 1.88 7.16 -1.55
C ASP A 61 3.08 8.10 -1.68
N GLU A 62 4.27 7.51 -1.82
CA GLU A 62 5.54 8.23 -1.82
C GLU A 62 6.20 8.17 -3.20
N GLN A 63 6.73 9.30 -3.67
CA GLN A 63 7.53 9.37 -4.88
C GLN A 63 9.01 9.49 -4.52
N HIS A 64 9.78 8.47 -4.89
CA HIS A 64 11.24 8.40 -4.82
C HIS A 64 11.86 8.75 -6.17
N ASP A 65 13.19 8.82 -6.21
CA ASP A 65 13.94 8.96 -7.47
C ASP A 65 13.62 7.76 -8.41
N PRO A 66 13.03 8.00 -9.60
CA PRO A 66 12.65 6.93 -10.52
C PRO A 66 13.85 6.18 -11.13
N SER A 67 15.07 6.71 -10.99
CA SER A 67 16.30 6.08 -11.48
C SER A 67 16.96 5.15 -10.45
N VAL A 68 16.58 5.26 -9.18
CA VAL A 68 17.16 4.49 -8.07
C VAL A 68 16.15 3.48 -7.55
N PRO A 69 16.53 2.20 -7.36
CA PRO A 69 15.61 1.23 -6.77
C PRO A 69 15.35 1.57 -5.31
N ILE A 70 14.08 1.55 -4.91
CA ILE A 70 13.70 1.65 -3.50
C ILE A 70 14.20 0.39 -2.78
N PRO A 71 15.02 0.49 -1.73
CA PRO A 71 15.52 -0.66 -0.98
C PRO A 71 14.40 -1.53 -0.44
N ASP A 72 14.63 -2.85 -0.40
CA ASP A 72 13.60 -3.77 0.08
C ASP A 72 13.27 -3.57 1.57
N GLU A 73 14.27 -3.16 2.33
CA GLU A 73 14.23 -2.84 3.77
C GLU A 73 13.63 -1.45 4.09
N TYR A 74 13.29 -0.63 3.09
CA TYR A 74 12.83 0.76 3.32
C TYR A 74 11.62 0.88 4.25
N LEU A 75 10.75 -0.14 4.29
CA LEU A 75 9.58 -0.18 5.18
C LEU A 75 9.65 -1.32 6.19
N GLU A 76 10.82 -1.90 6.47
CA GLU A 76 10.92 -3.08 7.33
C GLU A 76 10.29 -2.85 8.70
N ASP A 77 10.74 -1.82 9.42
CA ASP A 77 10.21 -1.46 10.74
C ASP A 77 8.70 -1.12 10.73
N GLU A 78 8.23 -0.42 9.68
CA GLU A 78 6.81 -0.06 9.54
C GLU A 78 5.94 -1.29 9.28
N LEU A 79 6.41 -2.18 8.41
CA LEU A 79 5.72 -3.43 8.11
C LEU A 79 5.68 -4.32 9.34
N GLU A 80 6.78 -4.43 10.09
CA GLU A 80 6.83 -5.17 11.35
C GLU A 80 5.78 -4.64 12.34
N ALA A 81 5.75 -3.33 12.60
CA ALA A 81 4.75 -2.72 13.48
C ALA A 81 3.31 -2.95 13.02
N LEU A 82 3.05 -2.92 11.71
CA LEU A 82 1.73 -3.23 11.14
C LEU A 82 1.37 -4.71 11.36
N TYR A 83 2.28 -5.64 11.08
CA TYR A 83 2.04 -7.08 11.26
C TYR A 83 1.82 -7.46 12.72
N GLU A 84 2.58 -6.88 13.65
CA GLU A 84 2.42 -7.11 15.09
C GLU A 84 1.03 -6.70 15.58
N ARG A 85 0.49 -5.58 15.09
CA ARG A 85 -0.81 -5.06 15.53
C ARG A 85 -2.00 -5.69 14.79
N LEU A 86 -1.84 -5.98 13.50
CA LEU A 86 -2.94 -6.48 12.67
C LEU A 86 -3.12 -8.01 12.74
N LEU A 87 -2.22 -8.73 13.40
CA LEU A 87 -2.10 -10.20 13.45
C LEU A 87 -1.69 -10.82 12.10
N PRO A 88 -0.85 -11.86 12.10
CA PRO A 88 -0.27 -12.45 10.89
C PRO A 88 -1.29 -13.11 9.93
N ASP A 89 -2.51 -13.40 10.38
CA ASP A 89 -3.55 -14.00 9.55
C ASP A 89 -4.31 -12.99 8.67
N ASP A 90 -4.22 -11.68 8.97
CA ASP A 90 -4.73 -10.62 8.11
C ASP A 90 -3.64 -10.25 7.08
N LEU A 91 -3.45 -11.14 6.08
CA LEU A 91 -2.55 -10.98 4.92
C LEU A 91 -2.91 -9.79 4.00
N ALA A 92 -3.69 -8.83 4.49
CA ALA A 92 -4.24 -7.71 3.75
C ALA A 92 -3.22 -6.60 3.47
N ILE A 93 -2.07 -6.58 4.15
CA ILE A 93 -1.03 -5.57 3.96
C ILE A 93 -0.32 -5.80 2.61
N ARG A 94 -0.21 -4.74 1.81
CA ARG A 94 0.39 -4.76 0.48
C ARG A 94 1.35 -3.60 0.30
N CYS A 95 2.55 -3.91 -0.19
CA CYS A 95 3.53 -2.93 -0.64
C CYS A 95 3.74 -3.11 -2.14
N ALA A 96 3.40 -2.09 -2.94
CA ALA A 96 3.66 -2.08 -4.36
C ALA A 96 4.73 -1.04 -4.70
N ARG A 97 5.78 -1.47 -5.41
CA ARG A 97 6.91 -0.62 -5.79
C ARG A 97 6.99 -0.50 -7.31
N GLY A 98 7.13 0.73 -7.78
CA GLY A 98 7.35 1.01 -9.19
C GLY A 98 8.77 0.68 -9.60
N LEU A 99 8.92 -0.05 -10.70
CA LEU A 99 10.22 -0.40 -11.25
C LEU A 99 10.96 0.85 -11.74
N THR A 100 12.28 0.87 -11.59
CA THR A 100 13.11 1.98 -12.05
C THR A 100 13.00 2.17 -13.56
N GLN A 101 13.05 3.42 -14.00
CA GLN A 101 13.25 3.74 -15.41
C GLN A 101 14.72 3.55 -15.74
N LYS A 102 15.05 2.49 -16.48
CA LYS A 102 16.35 2.42 -17.15
C LYS A 102 16.38 3.56 -18.16
N HIS A 103 17.30 4.52 -17.98
CA HIS A 103 17.69 5.40 -19.06
C HIS A 103 18.20 4.52 -20.19
N THR A 104 17.39 4.30 -21.23
CA THR A 104 17.92 3.86 -22.53
C THR A 104 18.79 4.99 -23.03
N THR A 105 20.10 4.91 -22.75
CA THR A 105 21.10 5.67 -23.47
C THR A 105 21.07 5.16 -24.90
N SER A 106 20.31 5.83 -25.76
CA SER A 106 20.50 5.70 -27.21
C SER A 106 21.88 6.30 -27.51
N VAL A 107 22.83 5.43 -27.84
CA VAL A 107 24.13 5.79 -28.41
C VAL A 107 23.93 6.11 -29.88
#